data_AF-Q48AG2-F1
#
_entry.id   AF-Q48AG2-F1
#
_cell.length_a   1.000
_cell.length_b   1.000
_cell.length_c   1.000
_cell.angle_alpha   90.00
_cell.angle_beta   90.00
_cell.angle_gamma   90.00
#
_symmetry.space_group_name_H-M   'P 1'
#
loop_
_entity.id
_entity.type
_entity.pdbx_description
1 polymer ?
#
loop_
_entity_poly.entity_id
_entity_poly.type
_entity_poly.pdbx_seq_one_letter_code
_entity_poly.pdbx_strand_id
1 'polypeptide(L)'
;MLKESRFKESALNESPLNQNALKNWPEMERPREKLVSLGSSSLSDAELLAIFLRTGVRGCNVVDLARQLLKSFGSLGAIFAASQEDFCARHGLGMAKYVQLQACLEMSKRYLAENIKDIDCSLTSSQATRDYLLSELRLETREIFAVLFLDIIPVKTSYYFNLH
;
A
#
# COMPACT_ATOMS: atom_id res chain seq x y z
N MET A 1 29.62 -4.03 -68.61
CA MET A 1 28.52 -3.20 -68.06
C MET A 1 27.94 -3.97 -66.88
N LEU A 2 28.28 -3.62 -65.63
CA LEU A 2 27.53 -2.72 -64.73
C LEU A 2 26.20 -3.39 -64.28
N LYS A 3 25.89 -3.71 -63.02
CA LYS A 3 26.25 -3.17 -61.69
C LYS A 3 26.07 -4.24 -60.58
N GLU A 4 26.87 -4.14 -59.52
CA GLU A 4 26.54 -4.63 -58.18
C GLU A 4 25.34 -3.86 -57.59
N SER A 5 24.45 -4.51 -56.84
CA SER A 5 23.75 -3.87 -55.71
C SER A 5 23.11 -4.89 -54.76
N ARG A 6 23.90 -5.20 -53.73
CA ARG A 6 23.53 -5.34 -52.32
C ARG A 6 22.10 -4.91 -51.96
N PHE A 7 21.28 -5.83 -51.43
CA PHE A 7 20.34 -5.56 -50.32
C PHE A 7 20.13 -6.83 -49.50
N LYS A 8 20.83 -6.91 -48.36
CA LYS A 8 20.40 -7.65 -47.18
C LYS A 8 19.34 -6.78 -46.49
N GLU A 9 18.11 -7.26 -46.32
CA GLU A 9 17.08 -6.77 -45.38
C GLU A 9 15.81 -7.59 -45.67
N SER A 10 15.39 -8.53 -44.83
CA SER A 10 14.66 -8.22 -43.61
C SER A 10 14.74 -9.38 -42.60
N ALA A 11 15.66 -9.25 -41.64
CA ALA A 11 15.23 -9.43 -40.26
C ALA A 11 14.37 -8.20 -39.88
N LEU A 12 13.62 -8.28 -38.78
CA LEU A 12 12.62 -7.32 -38.26
C LEU A 12 11.21 -7.62 -38.83
N ASN A 13 10.19 -8.03 -38.08
CA ASN A 13 9.93 -7.71 -36.68
C ASN A 13 8.74 -8.56 -36.15
N GLU A 14 8.94 -9.82 -35.77
CA GLU A 14 8.05 -10.44 -34.79
C GLU A 14 8.64 -10.19 -33.40
N SER A 15 8.37 -8.99 -32.88
CA SER A 15 8.53 -8.73 -31.45
C SER A 15 7.75 -9.80 -30.68
N PRO A 16 8.34 -10.56 -29.74
CA PRO A 16 7.58 -11.54 -28.98
C PRO A 16 6.49 -10.80 -28.20
N LEU A 17 5.24 -11.02 -28.59
CA LEU A 17 4.08 -10.41 -27.97
C LEU A 17 4.01 -10.85 -26.50
N ASN A 18 4.39 -9.92 -25.62
CA ASN A 18 3.82 -9.69 -24.30
C ASN A 18 3.46 -10.95 -23.48
N GLN A 19 4.46 -11.74 -23.09
CA GLN A 19 4.29 -12.84 -22.14
C GLN A 19 4.07 -12.36 -20.68
N ASN A 20 4.10 -11.05 -20.41
CA ASN A 20 4.06 -10.47 -19.06
C ASN A 20 2.75 -9.74 -18.72
N ALA A 21 1.66 -9.95 -19.45
CA ALA A 21 0.38 -9.32 -19.12
C ALA A 21 -0.34 -10.11 -18.01
N LEU A 22 -0.71 -9.46 -16.90
CA LEU A 22 -1.59 -10.02 -15.86
C LEU A 22 -2.94 -10.51 -16.40
N LYS A 23 -3.33 -10.07 -17.60
CA LYS A 23 -4.49 -10.60 -18.33
C LYS A 23 -4.35 -12.10 -18.67
N ASN A 24 -3.14 -12.64 -18.72
CA ASN A 24 -2.89 -14.04 -19.04
C ASN A 24 -2.95 -14.96 -17.81
N TRP A 25 -3.10 -14.40 -16.60
CA TRP A 25 -3.30 -15.21 -15.40
C TRP A 25 -4.71 -15.80 -15.39
N PRO A 26 -4.88 -17.05 -14.91
CA PRO A 26 -6.18 -17.62 -14.60
C PRO A 26 -6.98 -16.62 -13.77
N GLU A 27 -8.28 -16.44 -14.06
CA GLU A 27 -9.09 -15.42 -13.37
C GLU A 27 -9.02 -15.56 -11.84
N MET A 28 -8.99 -16.79 -11.33
CA MET A 28 -8.88 -17.09 -9.90
C MET A 28 -7.54 -16.69 -9.26
N GLU A 29 -6.48 -16.51 -10.05
CA GLU A 29 -5.17 -16.07 -9.55
C GLU A 29 -4.99 -14.57 -9.63
N ARG A 30 -5.84 -13.86 -10.37
CA ARG A 30 -5.75 -12.41 -10.47
C ARG A 30 -6.12 -11.78 -9.12
N PRO A 31 -5.31 -10.83 -8.60
CA PRO A 31 -5.49 -10.34 -7.24
C PRO A 31 -6.89 -9.78 -6.94
N ARG A 32 -7.53 -9.07 -7.86
CA ARG A 32 -8.84 -8.45 -7.60
C ARG A 32 -9.94 -9.49 -7.51
N GLU A 33 -9.91 -10.44 -8.42
CA GLU A 33 -10.85 -11.55 -8.52
C GLU A 33 -10.68 -12.47 -7.31
N LYS A 34 -9.44 -12.80 -6.94
CA LYS A 34 -9.09 -13.54 -5.72
C LYS A 34 -9.59 -12.86 -4.46
N LEU A 35 -9.47 -11.52 -4.36
CA LEU A 35 -10.00 -10.74 -3.24
C LEU A 35 -11.52 -10.88 -3.12
N VAL A 36 -12.25 -10.86 -4.23
CA VAL A 36 -13.71 -11.03 -4.24
C VAL A 36 -14.12 -12.45 -3.88
N SER A 37 -13.41 -13.47 -4.39
CA SER A 37 -13.80 -14.87 -4.21
C SER A 37 -13.34 -15.48 -2.89
N LEU A 38 -12.16 -15.10 -2.38
CA LEU A 38 -11.50 -15.74 -1.24
C LEU A 38 -11.22 -14.76 -0.07
N GLY A 39 -11.47 -13.47 -0.24
CA GLY A 39 -11.25 -12.45 0.78
C GLY A 39 -9.79 -12.03 0.94
N SER A 40 -9.58 -10.96 1.73
CA SER A 40 -8.28 -10.29 1.89
C SER A 40 -7.20 -11.16 2.51
N SER A 41 -7.57 -12.09 3.40
CA SER A 41 -6.65 -13.02 4.06
C SER A 41 -5.97 -14.01 3.12
N SER A 42 -6.49 -14.20 1.91
CA SER A 42 -5.92 -15.10 0.90
C SER A 42 -4.82 -14.47 0.05
N LEU A 43 -4.61 -13.15 0.17
CA LEU A 43 -3.64 -12.40 -0.62
C LEU A 43 -2.34 -12.22 0.16
N SER A 44 -1.23 -12.34 -0.57
CA SER A 44 0.08 -11.88 -0.11
C SER A 44 0.16 -10.35 -0.12
N ASP A 45 1.12 -9.79 0.65
CA ASP A 45 1.43 -8.36 0.63
C ASP A 45 1.68 -7.83 -0.79
N ALA A 46 2.33 -8.63 -1.64
CA ALA A 46 2.59 -8.27 -3.02
C ALA A 46 1.29 -8.16 -3.84
N GLU A 47 0.34 -9.07 -3.64
CA GLU A 47 -0.95 -9.03 -4.32
C GLU A 47 -1.80 -7.85 -3.81
N LEU A 48 -1.83 -7.59 -2.49
CA LEU A 48 -2.51 -6.43 -1.92
C LEU A 48 -1.95 -5.11 -2.47
N LEU A 49 -0.62 -4.98 -2.48
CA LEU A 49 0.04 -3.82 -3.04
C LEU A 49 -0.21 -3.72 -4.56
N ALA A 50 -0.25 -4.83 -5.29
CA ALA A 50 -0.56 -4.84 -6.72
C ALA A 50 -1.98 -4.32 -7.01
N ILE A 51 -2.96 -4.66 -6.17
CA ILE A 51 -4.33 -4.11 -6.26
C ILE A 51 -4.30 -2.59 -6.08
N PHE A 52 -3.60 -2.12 -5.04
CA PHE A 52 -3.43 -0.69 -4.76
C PHE A 52 -2.78 0.06 -5.94
N LEU A 53 -1.70 -0.51 -6.51
CA LEU A 53 -0.96 0.11 -7.62
C LEU A 53 -1.74 0.12 -8.93
N ARG A 54 -2.73 -0.76 -9.09
CA ARG A 54 -3.66 -0.95 -10.21
C ARG A 54 -3.05 -1.33 -11.56
N THR A 55 -1.87 -0.80 -11.88
CA THR A 55 -1.16 -0.99 -13.15
C THR A 55 0.33 -1.12 -12.90
N GLY A 56 0.97 -1.96 -13.71
CA GLY A 56 2.42 -2.07 -13.77
C GLY A 56 3.04 -0.89 -14.49
N VAL A 57 4.32 -1.03 -14.78
CA VAL A 57 5.12 -0.08 -15.57
C VAL A 57 5.55 -0.75 -16.87
N ARG A 58 6.11 0.02 -17.80
CA ARG A 58 6.55 -0.54 -19.09
C ARG A 58 7.60 -1.64 -18.84
N GLY A 59 7.31 -2.85 -19.29
CA GLY A 59 8.20 -4.01 -19.14
C GLY A 59 8.10 -4.76 -17.81
N CYS A 60 7.26 -4.33 -16.86
CA CYS A 60 7.06 -5.00 -15.57
C CYS A 60 5.58 -5.00 -15.16
N ASN A 61 5.02 -6.17 -14.89
CA ASN A 61 3.62 -6.27 -14.47
C ASN A 61 3.42 -5.78 -13.03
N VAL A 62 2.18 -5.52 -12.63
CA VAL A 62 1.91 -4.88 -11.32
C VAL A 62 2.27 -5.76 -10.11
N VAL A 63 2.17 -7.08 -10.24
CA VAL A 63 2.52 -8.01 -9.16
C VAL A 63 4.03 -8.08 -8.99
N ASP A 64 4.79 -8.15 -10.08
CA ASP A 64 6.24 -8.13 -10.05
C ASP A 64 6.79 -6.77 -9.58
N LEU A 65 6.16 -5.67 -10.00
CA LEU A 65 6.46 -4.35 -9.47
C LEU A 65 6.24 -4.29 -7.97
N ALA A 66 5.11 -4.82 -7.47
CA ALA A 66 4.83 -4.87 -6.04
C ALA A 66 5.86 -5.70 -5.26
N ARG A 67 6.27 -6.87 -5.79
CA ARG A 67 7.34 -7.69 -5.20
C ARG A 67 8.67 -6.94 -5.15
N GLN A 68 9.05 -6.25 -6.22
CA GLN A 68 10.28 -5.45 -6.27
C GLN A 68 10.25 -4.31 -5.24
N LEU A 69 9.13 -3.61 -5.13
CA LEU A 69 8.95 -2.55 -4.15
C LEU A 69 9.07 -3.08 -2.72
N LEU A 70 8.37 -4.17 -2.39
CA LEU A 70 8.48 -4.82 -1.07
C LEU A 70 9.91 -5.24 -0.75
N LYS A 71 10.64 -5.77 -1.73
CA LYS A 71 12.06 -6.10 -1.53
C LYS A 71 12.93 -4.86 -1.32
N SER A 72 12.64 -3.77 -2.02
CA SER A 72 13.43 -2.53 -1.94
C SER A 72 13.19 -1.73 -0.64
N PHE A 73 11.96 -1.74 -0.13
CA PHE A 73 11.61 -1.09 1.14
C PHE A 73 11.76 -2.05 2.34
N GLY A 74 11.84 -3.36 2.12
CA GLY A 74 12.00 -4.39 3.13
C GLY A 74 10.69 -4.94 3.70
N SER A 75 9.63 -4.13 3.76
CA SER A 75 8.31 -4.57 4.25
C SER A 75 7.19 -3.69 3.72
N LEU A 76 5.94 -4.16 3.84
CA LEU A 76 4.76 -3.34 3.57
C LEU A 76 4.72 -2.12 4.51
N GLY A 77 4.99 -2.31 5.81
CA GLY A 77 5.02 -1.20 6.77
C GLY A 77 6.03 -0.10 6.39
N ALA A 78 7.21 -0.47 5.90
CA ALA A 78 8.22 0.48 5.45
C ALA A 78 7.78 1.29 4.21
N ILE A 79 6.96 0.72 3.33
CA ILE A 79 6.36 1.45 2.20
C ILE A 79 5.37 2.51 2.72
N PHE A 80 4.56 2.14 3.72
CA PHE A 80 3.56 3.03 4.30
C PHE A 80 4.17 4.16 5.13
N ALA A 81 5.32 3.93 5.75
CA ALA A 81 6.08 4.91 6.52
C ALA A 81 7.07 5.75 5.67
N ALA A 82 7.21 5.46 4.38
CA ALA A 82 8.18 6.15 3.52
C ALA A 82 7.85 7.65 3.37
N SER A 83 8.90 8.48 3.37
CA SER A 83 8.78 9.90 3.05
C SER A 83 8.28 10.07 1.60
N GLN A 84 7.69 11.24 1.29
CA GLN A 84 7.27 11.55 -0.07
C GLN A 84 8.43 11.42 -1.07
N GLU A 85 9.61 11.91 -0.70
CA GLU A 85 10.82 11.89 -1.54
C GLU A 85 11.26 10.46 -1.81
N ASP A 86 11.40 9.64 -0.76
CA ASP A 86 11.83 8.24 -0.90
C ASP A 86 10.81 7.40 -1.67
N PHE A 87 9.52 7.64 -1.43
CA PHE A 87 8.44 6.95 -2.12
C PHE A 87 8.43 7.27 -3.61
N CYS A 88 8.49 8.56 -3.96
CA CYS A 88 8.45 9.02 -5.35
C CYS A 88 9.74 8.77 -6.12
N ALA A 89 10.86 8.50 -5.43
CA ALA A 89 12.12 8.11 -6.06
C ALA A 89 12.06 6.68 -6.67
N ARG A 90 11.08 5.85 -6.30
CA ARG A 90 10.97 4.48 -6.82
C ARG A 90 10.20 4.43 -8.13
N HIS A 91 10.68 3.58 -9.03
CA HIS A 91 10.05 3.40 -10.33
C HIS A 91 8.60 2.91 -10.18
N GLY A 92 7.67 3.58 -10.86
CA GLY A 92 6.24 3.26 -10.79
C GLY A 92 5.49 3.81 -9.57
N LEU A 93 6.18 4.55 -8.68
CA LEU A 93 5.61 5.29 -7.56
C LEU A 93 5.80 6.80 -7.80
N GLY A 94 4.71 7.52 -7.97
CA GLY A 94 4.73 8.98 -8.16
C GLY A 94 3.70 9.67 -7.29
N MET A 95 3.63 10.99 -7.38
CA MET A 95 2.80 11.83 -6.52
C MET A 95 1.34 11.37 -6.40
N ALA A 96 0.71 10.98 -7.50
CA ALA A 96 -0.67 10.49 -7.48
C ALA A 96 -0.84 9.25 -6.57
N LYS A 97 0.11 8.30 -6.64
CA LYS A 97 0.07 7.08 -5.81
C LYS A 97 0.45 7.38 -4.36
N TYR A 98 1.34 8.33 -4.12
CA TYR A 98 1.68 8.77 -2.77
C TYR A 98 0.46 9.40 -2.08
N VAL A 99 -0.22 10.35 -2.74
CA VAL A 99 -1.45 10.97 -2.22
C VAL A 99 -2.54 9.92 -1.96
N GLN A 100 -2.70 8.95 -2.87
CA GLN A 100 -3.64 7.84 -2.69
C GLN A 100 -3.30 6.98 -1.46
N LEU A 101 -2.01 6.74 -1.19
CA LEU A 101 -1.56 5.99 -0.02
C LEU A 101 -1.87 6.73 1.27
N GLN A 102 -1.55 8.03 1.32
CA GLN A 102 -1.84 8.89 2.47
C GLN A 102 -3.35 8.97 2.74
N ALA A 103 -4.17 9.09 1.70
CA ALA A 103 -5.62 9.06 1.85
C ALA A 103 -6.11 7.71 2.41
N CYS A 104 -5.56 6.59 1.93
CA CYS A 104 -5.91 5.25 2.44
C CYS A 104 -5.56 5.09 3.93
N LEU A 105 -4.38 5.57 4.33
CA LEU A 105 -3.94 5.58 5.72
C LEU A 105 -4.87 6.40 6.62
N GLU A 106 -5.18 7.63 6.21
CA GLU A 106 -6.05 8.51 6.97
C GLU A 106 -7.48 7.95 7.08
N MET A 107 -8.02 7.39 6.00
CA MET A 107 -9.33 6.70 6.04
C MET A 107 -9.31 5.51 7.00
N SER A 108 -8.22 4.72 6.99
CA SER A 108 -8.06 3.59 7.90
C SER A 108 -7.99 4.05 9.35
N LYS A 109 -7.25 5.14 9.62
CA LYS A 109 -7.16 5.76 10.95
C LYS A 109 -8.53 6.22 11.44
N ARG A 110 -9.28 6.95 10.62
CA ARG A 110 -10.65 7.41 10.95
C ARG A 110 -11.62 6.26 11.19
N TYR A 111 -11.60 5.24 10.33
CA TYR A 111 -12.44 4.07 10.48
C TYR A 111 -12.17 3.35 11.81
N LEU A 112 -10.90 3.18 12.20
CA LEU A 112 -10.56 2.59 13.48
C LEU A 112 -11.00 3.49 14.65
N ALA A 113 -10.78 4.80 14.56
CA ALA A 113 -11.20 5.77 15.56
C ALA A 113 -12.73 5.85 15.75
N GLU A 114 -13.52 5.67 14.68
CA GLU A 114 -14.98 5.58 14.73
C GLU A 114 -15.45 4.34 15.49
N ASN A 115 -14.86 3.18 15.20
CA ASN A 115 -15.18 1.94 15.92
C ASN A 115 -14.88 2.05 17.42
N ILE A 116 -13.89 2.86 17.81
CA ILE A 116 -13.61 3.12 19.23
C ILE A 116 -14.64 4.04 19.88
N LYS A 117 -15.29 4.94 19.12
CA LYS A 117 -16.34 5.84 19.63
C LYS A 117 -17.68 5.14 19.84
N ASP A 118 -17.99 4.17 18.99
CA ASP A 118 -19.26 3.42 19.05
C ASP A 118 -19.21 2.24 20.01
N ILE A 119 -18.01 1.73 20.31
CA ILE A 119 -17.83 0.87 21.47
C ILE A 119 -17.92 1.81 22.68
N ASP A 120 -18.89 1.59 23.55
CA ASP A 120 -18.94 2.09 24.92
C ASP A 120 -17.75 1.48 25.68
N CYS A 121 -16.56 1.92 25.26
CA CYS A 121 -15.30 1.23 25.43
C CYS A 121 -14.80 1.65 26.79
N SER A 122 -15.39 1.05 27.81
CA SER A 122 -14.66 0.75 29.01
C SER A 122 -13.33 0.13 28.53
N LEU A 123 -12.23 0.87 28.63
CA LEU A 123 -10.87 0.37 28.44
C LEU A 123 -10.54 -0.55 29.63
N THR A 124 -11.40 -1.53 29.86
CA THR A 124 -11.42 -2.42 31.03
C THR A 124 -10.41 -3.53 30.93
N SER A 125 -9.75 -3.68 29.77
CA SER A 125 -8.62 -4.57 29.62
C SER A 125 -7.40 -3.83 29.09
N SER A 126 -6.24 -4.22 29.62
CA SER A 126 -4.93 -3.78 29.13
C SER A 126 -4.74 -4.05 27.63
N GLN A 127 -5.38 -5.10 27.11
CA GLN A 127 -5.34 -5.45 25.70
C GLN A 127 -6.12 -4.45 24.83
N ALA A 128 -7.35 -4.08 25.21
CA ALA A 128 -8.13 -3.07 24.49
C ALA A 128 -7.41 -1.70 24.48
N THR A 129 -6.81 -1.32 25.61
CA THR A 129 -5.99 -0.10 25.71
C THR A 129 -4.76 -0.18 24.80
N ARG A 130 -4.09 -1.33 24.76
CA ARG A 130 -2.94 -1.54 23.89
C ARG A 130 -3.31 -1.44 22.41
N ASP A 131 -4.40 -2.07 22.01
CA ASP A 131 -4.84 -2.09 20.61
C ASP A 131 -5.32 -0.69 20.17
N TYR A 132 -5.97 0.05 21.06
CA TYR A 132 -6.28 1.47 20.88
C TYR A 132 -5.03 2.32 20.66
N LEU A 133 -4.05 2.23 21.58
CA LEU A 133 -2.81 3.02 21.48
C LEU A 133 -2.00 2.63 20.25
N LEU A 134 -1.96 1.35 19.89
CA LEU A 134 -1.33 0.90 18.65
C LEU A 134 -2.07 1.42 17.42
N SER A 135 -3.39 1.49 17.43
CA SER A 135 -4.14 2.07 16.31
C SER A 135 -3.80 3.54 16.12
N GLU A 136 -3.73 4.32 17.20
CA GLU A 136 -3.49 5.77 17.10
C GLU A 136 -2.03 6.14 16.87
N LEU A 137 -1.09 5.45 17.51
CA LEU A 137 0.32 5.87 17.53
C LEU A 137 1.20 5.13 16.52
N ARG A 138 0.77 3.99 15.97
CA ARG A 138 1.64 3.14 15.10
C ARG A 138 2.09 3.83 13.82
N LEU A 139 1.29 4.76 13.30
CA LEU A 139 1.58 5.44 12.03
C LEU A 139 2.24 6.81 12.21
N GLU A 140 2.43 7.23 13.46
CA GLU A 140 2.99 8.54 13.74
C GLU A 140 4.50 8.53 13.51
N THR A 141 4.96 9.43 12.64
CA THR A 141 6.36 9.49 12.18
C THR A 141 7.24 10.38 13.05
N ARG A 142 6.69 10.90 14.14
CA ARG A 142 7.35 11.77 15.12
C ARG A 142 7.10 11.24 16.53
N GLU A 143 7.97 11.61 17.46
CA GLU A 143 7.79 11.25 18.87
C GLU A 143 6.59 12.02 19.44
N ILE A 144 5.54 11.29 19.81
CA ILE A 144 4.30 11.85 20.38
C ILE A 144 4.22 11.47 21.85
N PHE A 145 4.15 12.48 22.71
CA PHE A 145 3.83 12.30 24.12
C PHE A 145 2.31 12.39 24.31
N ALA A 146 1.66 11.25 24.50
CA ALA A 146 0.21 11.17 24.74
C ALA A 146 -0.09 10.85 26.21
N VAL A 147 -1.03 11.57 26.80
CA VAL A 147 -1.50 11.32 28.17
C VAL A 147 -2.90 10.71 28.12
N LEU A 148 -3.03 9.47 28.59
CA LEU A 148 -4.30 8.78 28.71
C LEU A 148 -4.81 8.86 30.15
N PHE A 149 -5.80 9.71 30.41
CA PHE A 149 -6.52 9.71 31.69
C PHE A 149 -7.46 8.50 31.77
N LEU A 150 -7.38 7.67 32.80
CA LEU A 150 -8.32 6.56 33.00
C LEU A 150 -9.15 6.92 34.23
N ASP A 151 -10.47 7.04 34.06
CA ASP A 151 -11.40 7.37 35.13
C ASP A 151 -12.34 6.19 35.39
N ILE A 152 -12.84 6.04 36.62
CA ILE A 152 -13.69 4.91 37.03
C ILE A 152 -15.15 5.11 36.56
N ILE A 153 -15.47 6.26 35.96
CA ILE A 153 -16.73 6.57 35.28
C ILE A 153 -16.38 7.35 33.99
N PRO A 154 -16.73 6.86 32.77
CA PRO A 154 -16.14 7.40 31.55
C PRO A 154 -16.92 8.61 31.04
N VAL A 155 -16.41 9.82 31.27
CA VAL A 155 -16.64 10.97 30.41
C VAL A 155 -15.28 11.55 30.08
N LYS A 156 -14.90 11.60 28.80
CA LYS A 156 -13.60 12.16 28.41
C LYS A 156 -13.73 13.38 27.53
N THR A 157 -13.39 14.52 28.13
CA THR A 157 -13.06 15.78 27.47
C THR A 157 -11.55 15.82 27.29
N SER A 158 -11.04 15.87 26.05
CA SER A 158 -9.61 16.03 25.76
C SER A 158 -9.33 17.42 25.18
N TYR A 159 -8.40 18.17 25.80
CA TYR A 159 -7.78 19.38 25.26
C TYR A 159 -6.43 19.02 24.63
N TYR A 160 -6.17 19.55 23.43
CA TYR A 160 -4.85 19.49 22.80
C TYR A 160 -4.00 20.67 23.28
N PHE A 161 -2.85 20.41 23.91
CA PHE A 161 -1.80 21.43 24.06
C PHE A 161 -0.80 21.27 22.91
N ASN A 162 -0.74 22.27 22.04
CA ASN A 162 0.40 22.46 21.14
C ASN A 162 1.55 23.05 21.96
N LEU A 163 2.70 22.38 21.99
CA LEU A 163 3.97 22.98 22.38
C LEU A 163 4.68 23.43 21.11
N HIS A 164 4.96 24.74 21.05
CA HIS A 164 5.75 25.40 20.01
C HIS A 164 7.20 24.91 19.99
#